data_AF-A0A7W2QA67-F1
#
_entry.id   AF-A0A7W2QA67-F1
#
_cell.length_a   1.000
_cell.length_b   1.000
_cell.length_c   1.000
_cell.angle_alpha   90.00
_cell.angle_beta   90.00
_cell.angle_gamma   90.00
#
_symmetry.space_group_name_H-M   'P 1'
#
loop_
_entity.id
_entity.type
_entity.pdbx_description
1 polymer ?
#
loop_
_entity_poly.entity_id
_entity_poly.type
_entity_poly.pdbx_seq_one_letter_code
_entity_poly.pdbx_strand_id
1 'polypeptide(L)' 'MAKYQITVEDNEAGVRVEVDNTADLHSTAAGRVVGAMMQGAKLVGRIPLPVASAEAGCDCDACEAYRELLQTKPTIH' A
#
# COMPACT_ATOMS: atom_id res chain seq x y z
N MET A 1 7.32 -22.34 12.62
CA MET A 1 7.27 -21.40 11.49
C MET A 1 5.87 -20.81 11.46
N ALA A 2 5.71 -19.50 11.71
CA ALA A 2 4.40 -18.85 11.75
C ALA A 2 4.04 -18.30 10.37
N LYS A 3 2.82 -18.54 9.90
CA LYS A 3 2.29 -18.04 8.64
C LYS A 3 1.17 -17.05 8.94
N TYR A 4 1.18 -15.94 8.22
CA TYR A 4 0.15 -14.92 8.26
C TYR A 4 -0.39 -14.72 6.86
N GLN A 5 -1.70 -14.61 6.71
CA GLN A 5 -2.36 -14.38 5.44
C GLN A 5 -3.14 -13.07 5.55
N ILE A 6 -2.93 -12.18 4.58
CA ILE A 6 -3.67 -10.94 4.45
C ILE A 6 -4.71 -11.14 3.36
N THR A 7 -5.97 -10.90 3.69
CA THR A 7 -7.08 -10.92 2.73
C THR A 7 -7.54 -9.48 2.51
N VAL A 8 -7.54 -9.04 1.26
CA VAL A 8 -8.05 -7.73 0.84
C VAL A 8 -9.23 -7.98 -0.08
N GLU A 9 -10.40 -7.46 0.28
CA GLU A 9 -11.62 -7.57 -0.49
C GLU A 9 -12.17 -6.16 -0.75
N ASP A 10 -12.53 -5.88 -2.00
CA ASP A 10 -13.23 -4.66 -2.40
C ASP A 10 -14.66 -5.02 -2.77
N ASN A 11 -15.64 -4.48 -2.05
CA ASN A 11 -17.06 -4.77 -2.24
C ASN A 11 -17.90 -3.48 -2.19
N GLU A 12 -19.22 -3.61 -2.36
CA GLU A 12 -20.14 -2.46 -2.40
C GLU A 12 -20.14 -1.61 -1.10
N ALA A 13 -19.69 -2.18 0.03
CA ALA A 13 -19.55 -1.47 1.30
C ALA A 13 -18.16 -0.83 1.49
N GLY A 14 -17.25 -1.04 0.55
CA GLY A 14 -15.87 -0.53 0.54
C GLY A 14 -14.81 -1.62 0.67
N VAL A 15 -13.59 -1.21 1.03
CA VAL A 15 -12.43 -2.11 1.15
C VAL A 15 -12.37 -2.72 2.55
N ARG A 16 -12.37 -4.04 2.62
CA ARG A 16 -12.13 -4.83 3.84
C ARG A 16 -10.74 -5.44 3.79
N VAL A 17 -9.98 -5.29 4.88
CA VAL A 17 -8.65 -5.89 5.03
C VAL A 17 -8.63 -6.72 6.31
N GLU A 18 -8.26 -7.99 6.19
CA GLU A 18 -8.20 -8.94 7.31
C GLU A 18 -6.87 -9.67 7.35
N VAL A 19 -6.51 -10.15 8.54
CA VAL A 19 -5.29 -10.91 8.80
C VAL A 19 -5.58 -12.08 9.71
N ASP A 20 -5.20 -13.26 9.25
CA ASP A 20 -5.24 -14.48 10.07
C ASP A 20 -4.20 -14.42 11.18
N ASN A 21 -4.47 -15.08 12.32
CA ASN A 21 -3.57 -15.15 13.48
C ASN A 21 -3.20 -13.77 14.08
N THR A 22 -4.17 -12.85 14.12
CA THR A 22 -3.99 -11.47 14.59
C THR A 22 -3.46 -11.40 16.04
N ALA A 23 -3.85 -12.34 16.89
CA ALA A 23 -3.41 -12.42 18.28
C ALA A 23 -1.89 -12.61 18.42
N ASP A 24 -1.25 -13.21 17.40
CA ASP A 24 0.17 -13.53 17.37
C ASP A 24 0.99 -12.55 16.53
N LEU A 25 0.44 -11.39 16.17
CA LEU A 25 1.16 -10.39 15.37
C LEU A 25 2.42 -9.89 16.07
N HIS A 26 2.46 -9.85 17.40
CA HIS A 26 3.61 -9.32 18.13
C HIS A 26 4.65 -10.39 18.51
N SER A 27 4.30 -11.67 18.38
CA SER A 27 5.12 -12.79 18.85
C SER A 27 6.25 -13.16 17.89
N THR A 28 6.18 -12.73 16.62
CA THR A 28 7.22 -13.02 15.62
C THR A 28 7.60 -11.79 14.81
N ALA A 29 8.79 -11.81 14.20
CA ALA A 29 9.23 -10.75 13.30
C ALA A 29 8.29 -10.61 12.09
N ALA A 30 7.83 -11.74 11.52
CA ALA A 30 6.87 -11.74 10.41
C ALA A 30 5.53 -11.10 10.82
N GLY A 31 5.05 -11.38 12.03
CA GLY A 31 3.84 -10.75 12.56
C GLY A 31 3.99 -9.23 12.67
N ARG A 32 5.16 -8.72 13.09
CA ARG A 32 5.39 -7.26 13.19
C ARG A 32 5.35 -6.58 11.82
N VAL A 33 5.89 -7.22 10.79
CA VAL A 33 5.82 -6.73 9.40
C VAL A 33 4.36 -6.66 8.95
N VAL A 34 3.60 -7.73 9.15
CA VAL A 34 2.16 -7.77 8.80
C VAL A 34 1.37 -6.73 9.59
N GLY A 35 1.68 -6.54 10.88
CA GLY A 35 1.04 -5.53 11.73
C GLY A 35 1.28 -4.11 11.22
N ALA A 36 2.50 -3.80 10.79
CA ALA A 36 2.82 -2.51 10.18
C ALA A 36 2.06 -2.29 8.86
N MET A 37 1.96 -3.32 8.01
CA MET A 37 1.17 -3.26 6.76
C MET A 37 -0.32 -2.99 7.05
N MET A 38 -0.90 -3.67 8.03
CA MET A 38 -2.30 -3.47 8.44
C MET A 38 -2.56 -2.07 9.00
N GLN A 39 -1.62 -1.53 9.81
CA GLN A 39 -1.73 -0.17 10.32
C GLN A 39 -1.62 0.86 9.19
N GLY A 40 -0.70 0.67 8.24
CA GLY A 40 -0.59 1.48 7.04
C GLY A 40 -1.87 1.45 6.20
N ALA A 41 -2.44 0.27 5.95
CA ALA A 41 -3.69 0.11 5.21
C ALA A 41 -4.87 0.84 5.86
N LYS A 42 -4.98 0.83 7.19
CA LYS A 42 -6.01 1.59 7.93
C LYS A 42 -5.83 3.10 7.81
N LEU A 43 -4.60 3.59 7.75
CA LEU A 43 -4.31 5.02 7.53
C LEU A 43 -4.68 5.41 6.10
N VAL A 44 -4.34 4.56 5.14
CA VAL A 44 -4.71 4.71 3.73
C VAL A 44 -6.22 4.70 3.54
N GLY A 45 -6.97 3.77 4.15
CA GLY A 45 -8.43 3.74 4.03
C GLY A 45 -9.16 4.97 4.60
N ARG A 46 -8.51 5.78 5.44
CA ARG A 46 -9.07 7.03 5.99
C ARG A 46 -8.81 8.25 5.10
N ILE A 47 -7.82 8.17 4.24
CA ILE A 47 -7.47 9.24 3.32
C ILE A 47 -7.97 8.78 1.95
N PRO A 48 -8.84 9.53 1.25
CA PRO A 48 -9.10 9.22 -0.15
C PRO A 48 -7.77 9.32 -0.90
N LEU A 49 -7.09 8.18 -1.06
CA LEU A 49 -5.89 8.14 -1.86
C LEU A 49 -6.34 8.31 -3.30
N PRO A 50 -5.79 9.29 -4.03
CA PRO A 50 -5.92 9.25 -5.47
C PRO A 50 -5.39 7.88 -5.91
N VAL A 51 -6.21 7.13 -6.65
CA VAL A 51 -5.77 5.89 -7.29
C VAL A 51 -4.50 6.26 -8.05
N ALA A 52 -3.35 5.75 -7.58
CA ALA A 52 -2.05 6.24 -8.05
C ALA A 52 -1.86 6.05 -9.56
N SER A 53 -2.67 5.21 -10.20
CA SER A 53 -3.03 5.35 -11.60
C SER A 53 -4.27 4.50 -11.92
N ALA A 54 -5.29 5.10 -12.55
CA ALA A 54 -6.34 4.32 -13.23
C ALA A 54 -5.83 3.72 -14.56
N GLU A 55 -4.62 4.07 -14.96
CA GLU A 55 -3.99 3.60 -16.19
C GLU A 55 -2.78 2.73 -15.85
N ALA A 56 -2.63 1.60 -16.55
CA ALA A 56 -1.34 0.92 -16.62
C ALA A 56 -0.33 1.98 -17.07
N GLY A 57 0.63 2.28 -16.20
CA GLY A 57 1.49 3.43 -16.38
C GLY A 57 2.13 3.41 -17.77
N CYS A 58 1.80 4.40 -18.59
CA CYS A 58 2.44 4.57 -19.89
C CYS A 58 3.95 4.71 -19.68
N ASP A 59 4.75 3.88 -20.35
CA ASP A 59 6.22 3.90 -20.29
C ASP A 59 6.80 4.72 -21.44
N CYS A 60 6.08 5.74 -21.91
CA CYS A 60 6.66 6.69 -22.84
C CYS A 60 7.60 7.66 -22.09
N ASP A 61 8.60 8.17 -22.81
CA ASP A 61 9.62 9.07 -22.27
C ASP A 61 9.03 10.26 -21.49
N ALA A 62 7.87 10.77 -21.91
CA ALA A 62 7.18 11.87 -21.24
C ALA A 62 6.63 11.48 -19.86
N CYS A 63 6.07 10.27 -19.73
CA CYS A 63 5.56 9.75 -18.48
C CYS A 63 6.70 9.34 -17.54
N GLU A 64 7.80 8.81 -18.07
CA GLU A 64 9.01 8.50 -17.30
C GLU A 64 9.65 9.78 -16.75
N ALA A 65 9.84 10.81 -17.58
CA ALA A 65 10.36 12.11 -17.15
C ALA A 65 9.47 12.78 -16.09
N TYR A 66 8.15 12.65 -16.19
CA TYR A 66 7.22 13.15 -15.18
C TYR A 66 7.33 12.38 -13.85
N ARG A 67 7.50 11.05 -13.89
CA ARG A 67 7.76 10.23 -12.70
C ARG A 67 9.08 10.62 -12.05
N GLU A 68 10.15 10.79 -12.84
CA GLU A 68 11.45 11.23 -12.35
C GLU A 68 11.38 12.62 -11.71
N LEU A 69 10.66 13.57 -12.33
CA LEU A 69 10.47 14.92 -11.79
C LEU A 69 9.76 14.90 -10.42
N LEU A 70 8.70 14.09 -10.27
CA LEU A 70 7.99 13.95 -9.00
C LEU A 70 8.85 13.27 -7.92
N GLN A 71 9.67 12.29 -8.29
CA GLN A 71 10.52 11.54 -7.37
C GLN A 71 11.75 12.34 -6.92
N THR A 72 12.42 13.00 -7.86
CA THR A 72 13.69 13.68 -7.61
C THR A 72 13.50 15.14 -7.17
N LYS A 73 12.31 15.73 -7.39
CA LYS A 73 11.98 17.14 -7.10
C LYS A 73 13.17 18.06 -7.39
N PRO A 74 13.73 18.04 -8.61
CA PRO A 74 14.95 18.77 -8.88
C PRO A 74 14.64 20.25 -8.63
N THR A 75 15.30 20.83 -7.63
CA THR A 75 15.16 22.25 -7.33
C THR A 75 15.72 23.00 -8.52
N ILE A 76 14.85 23.76 -9.19
CA ILE A 76 15.25 24.66 -10.27
C ILE A 76 16.25 25.65 -9.67
N HIS A 77 17.51 25.56 -10.08
CA HIS A 77 18.56 26.55 -9.82
C HIS A 77 18.65 27.52 -10.99
#